data_AF-A0A1Q7I844-F1
#
_entry.id   AF-A0A1Q7I844-F1
#
_cell.length_a   1.000
_cell.length_b   1.000
_cell.length_c   1.000
_cell.angle_alpha   90.00
_cell.angle_beta   90.00
_cell.angle_gamma   90.00
#
_symmetry.space_group_name_H-M   'P 1'
#
loop_
_entity.id
_entity.type
_entity.pdbx_description
1 polymer ?
#
loop_
_entity_poly.entity_id
_entity_poly.type
_entity_poly.pdbx_seq_one_letter_code
_entity_poly.pdbx_strand_id
1 'polypeptide(L)'
;MTVRAASDLMSLEHMEEKGQVAGGVKFDWFILIACTWMLGGGYLDAWAHNHIRLETFFTPWHAVLYTGLLAVLTFHFGALMRNRLKGYSWRNALPEGYGLSLVGIIGFAVGGVGDMIWHILFGIELNIEGALSPTHLELALCIGLIVAGPFRAAWKRSNDPTNPRFVPFLPTILSLAYTLSAITLISQLAHPFVFLWPAGTQQDPFSFQALAVVSIILQSILLMGVFFLAIRRWRLPFGTF
;
A
#
# COMPACT_ATOMS: atom_id res chain seq x y z
N MET A 1 -15.61 -20.32 54.42
CA MET A 1 -14.52 -19.62 53.68
C MET A 1 -14.75 -19.69 52.16
N THR A 2 -16.00 -19.55 51.66
CA THR A 2 -16.31 -20.01 50.28
C THR A 2 -17.33 -19.18 49.50
N VAL A 3 -17.89 -18.09 50.04
CA VAL A 3 -18.78 -17.21 49.25
C VAL A 3 -18.00 -16.04 48.62
N ARG A 4 -16.99 -15.52 49.33
CA ARG A 4 -16.16 -14.39 48.85
C ARG A 4 -15.24 -14.78 47.68
N ALA A 5 -14.73 -16.01 47.68
CA ALA A 5 -13.92 -16.53 46.57
C ALA A 5 -14.75 -16.72 45.28
N ALA A 6 -16.04 -17.04 45.39
CA ALA A 6 -16.93 -17.17 44.24
C ALA A 6 -17.35 -15.80 43.66
N SER A 7 -17.53 -14.78 44.50
CA SER A 7 -17.76 -13.41 44.01
C SER A 7 -16.52 -12.82 43.34
N ASP A 8 -15.33 -13.12 43.87
CA ASP A 8 -14.07 -12.69 43.27
C ASP A 8 -13.82 -13.41 41.93
N LEU A 9 -14.17 -14.69 41.80
CA LEU A 9 -14.13 -15.43 40.52
C LEU A 9 -15.15 -14.92 39.50
N MET A 10 -16.38 -14.55 39.90
CA MET A 10 -17.37 -13.95 39.00
C MET A 10 -16.98 -12.52 38.55
N SER A 11 -16.20 -11.78 39.36
CA SER A 11 -15.72 -10.45 38.98
C SER A 11 -14.55 -10.46 37.98
N LEU A 12 -13.93 -11.63 37.76
CA LEU A 12 -12.91 -11.82 36.73
C LEU A 12 -13.49 -12.16 35.35
N GLU A 13 -14.80 -12.43 35.25
CA GLU A 13 -15.41 -13.04 34.06
C GLU A 13 -16.16 -12.06 33.12
N HIS A 14 -16.07 -10.75 33.36
CA HIS A 14 -16.57 -9.78 32.37
C HIS A 14 -15.79 -8.47 32.37
N MET A 15 -14.46 -8.55 32.22
CA MET A 15 -13.73 -7.43 31.62
C MET A 15 -14.15 -7.39 30.16
N GLU A 16 -15.23 -6.67 29.86
CA GLU A 16 -15.75 -6.45 28.52
C GLU A 16 -14.58 -6.05 27.61
N GLU A 17 -14.17 -6.96 26.71
CA GLU A 17 -12.97 -6.77 25.91
C GLU A 17 -13.18 -5.51 25.07
N LYS A 18 -12.29 -4.52 25.24
CA LYS A 18 -12.39 -3.28 24.46
C LYS A 18 -12.49 -3.63 22.98
N GLY A 19 -13.52 -3.10 22.33
CA GLY A 19 -13.71 -3.22 20.88
C GLY A 19 -12.52 -2.67 20.09
N GLN A 20 -12.51 -2.92 18.78
CA GLN A 20 -11.41 -2.51 17.92
C GLN A 20 -11.20 -0.99 17.93
N VAL A 21 -9.93 -0.55 17.96
CA VAL A 21 -9.60 0.87 17.87
C VAL A 21 -10.05 1.41 16.50
N ALA A 22 -10.91 2.44 16.47
CA ALA A 22 -11.43 2.99 15.21
C ALA A 22 -10.37 3.75 14.37
N GLY A 23 -9.30 4.26 14.99
CA GLY A 23 -8.35 5.16 14.32
C GLY A 23 -8.93 6.55 14.04
N GLY A 24 -8.28 7.32 13.17
CA GLY A 24 -8.80 8.64 12.77
C GLY A 24 -7.95 9.35 11.73
N VAL A 25 -8.50 10.42 11.15
CA VAL A 25 -7.93 11.17 10.01
C VAL A 25 -6.50 11.67 10.29
N LYS A 26 -6.20 12.08 11.53
CA LYS A 26 -4.83 12.49 11.91
C LYS A 26 -3.82 11.36 11.75
N PHE A 27 -4.19 10.13 12.15
CA PHE A 27 -3.33 8.96 11.99
C PHE A 27 -3.15 8.61 10.52
N ASP A 28 -4.23 8.71 9.73
CA ASP A 28 -4.18 8.46 8.29
C ASP A 28 -3.19 9.40 7.58
N TRP A 29 -3.10 10.67 7.98
CA TRP A 29 -2.10 11.60 7.45
C TRP A 29 -0.66 11.18 7.78
N PHE A 30 -0.39 10.73 9.02
CA PHE A 30 0.95 10.23 9.37
C PHE A 30 1.33 9.00 8.54
N ILE A 31 0.38 8.07 8.36
CA ILE A 31 0.61 6.91 7.49
C ILE A 31 0.84 7.35 6.05
N LEU A 32 0.06 8.28 5.52
CA LEU A 32 0.25 8.76 4.15
C LEU A 32 1.62 9.37 3.93
N ILE A 33 2.10 10.23 4.83
CA ILE A 33 3.44 10.83 4.71
C ILE A 33 4.52 9.74 4.66
N ALA A 34 4.42 8.73 5.53
CA ALA A 34 5.35 7.59 5.52
C ALA A 34 5.21 6.75 4.24
N CYS A 35 3.99 6.53 3.75
CA CYS A 35 3.72 5.85 2.50
C CYS A 35 4.25 6.64 1.29
N THR A 36 4.18 7.97 1.29
CA THR A 36 4.74 8.81 0.22
C THR A 36 6.25 8.58 0.12
N TRP A 37 6.94 8.53 1.26
CA TRP A 37 8.37 8.23 1.30
C TRP A 37 8.65 6.84 0.73
N MET A 38 7.99 5.80 1.28
CA MET A 38 8.19 4.42 0.84
C MET A 38 7.90 4.23 -0.66
N LEU A 39 6.74 4.72 -1.13
CA LEU A 39 6.34 4.62 -2.52
C LEU A 39 7.26 5.42 -3.44
N GLY A 40 7.69 6.61 -3.01
CA GLY A 40 8.70 7.40 -3.72
C GLY A 40 10.01 6.64 -3.86
N GLY A 41 10.45 5.94 -2.81
CA GLY A 41 11.59 5.03 -2.86
C GLY A 41 11.41 3.90 -3.88
N GLY A 42 10.21 3.30 -3.95
CA GLY A 42 9.89 2.27 -4.94
C GLY A 42 9.96 2.77 -6.38
N TYR A 43 9.45 3.97 -6.66
CA TYR A 43 9.58 4.58 -8.01
C TYR A 43 11.02 4.97 -8.35
N LEU A 44 11.77 5.45 -7.36
CA LEU A 44 13.19 5.74 -7.49
C LEU A 44 13.98 4.48 -7.85
N ASP A 45 13.66 3.37 -7.21
CA ASP A 45 14.28 2.08 -7.47
C ASP A 45 13.90 1.50 -8.84
N ALA A 46 12.60 1.53 -9.19
CA ALA A 46 12.13 1.16 -10.53
C ALA A 46 12.77 2.02 -11.63
N TRP A 47 12.98 3.31 -11.38
CA TRP A 47 13.72 4.17 -12.31
C TRP A 47 15.16 3.70 -12.48
N ALA A 48 15.85 3.33 -11.39
CA ALA A 48 17.22 2.86 -11.43
C ALA A 48 17.36 1.57 -12.27
N HIS A 49 16.50 0.57 -12.03
CA HIS A 49 16.46 -0.68 -12.81
C HIS A 49 16.22 -0.50 -14.31
N ASN A 50 15.59 0.62 -14.71
CA ASN A 50 15.29 0.92 -16.11
C ASN A 50 16.36 1.80 -16.80
N HIS A 51 17.20 2.51 -16.06
CA HIS A 51 18.08 3.54 -16.64
C HIS A 51 19.56 3.34 -16.38
N ILE A 52 19.92 2.59 -15.32
CA ILE A 52 21.31 2.40 -14.94
C ILE A 52 21.61 0.94 -14.67
N ARG A 53 22.88 0.57 -14.88
CA ARG A 53 23.36 -0.75 -14.51
C ARG A 53 23.62 -0.78 -13.01
N LEU A 54 22.91 -1.65 -12.31
CA LEU A 54 23.11 -1.92 -10.90
C LEU A 54 24.08 -3.10 -10.74
N GLU A 55 25.05 -2.95 -9.85
CA GLU A 55 26.06 -3.99 -9.57
C GLU A 55 25.86 -4.67 -8.22
N THR A 56 25.12 -4.04 -7.31
CA THR A 56 24.86 -4.51 -5.96
C THR A 56 23.41 -4.33 -5.56
N PHE A 57 22.93 -5.21 -4.68
CA PHE A 57 21.59 -5.09 -4.10
C PHE A 57 21.42 -3.81 -3.29
N PHE A 58 22.36 -3.50 -2.39
CA PHE A 58 22.25 -2.29 -1.59
C PHE A 58 22.58 -1.06 -2.42
N THR A 59 21.56 -0.25 -2.71
CA THR A 59 21.67 0.97 -3.49
C THR A 59 21.08 2.16 -2.73
N PRO A 60 21.41 3.42 -3.11
CA PRO A 60 20.75 4.59 -2.55
C PRO A 60 19.22 4.56 -2.71
N TRP A 61 18.70 4.03 -3.82
CA TRP A 61 17.25 3.94 -4.09
C TRP A 61 16.57 2.94 -3.14
N HIS A 62 17.20 1.77 -2.92
CA HIS A 62 16.79 0.84 -1.87
C HIS A 62 16.83 1.47 -0.48
N ALA A 63 17.85 2.28 -0.16
CA ALA A 63 17.92 2.96 1.12
C ALA A 63 16.71 3.89 1.34
N VAL A 64 16.27 4.63 0.32
CA VAL A 64 15.05 5.46 0.40
C VAL A 64 13.80 4.59 0.61
N LEU A 65 13.67 3.48 -0.12
CA LEU A 65 12.55 2.55 0.02
C LEU A 65 12.47 1.95 1.43
N TYR A 66 13.57 1.38 1.94
CA TYR A 66 13.61 0.73 3.25
C TYR A 66 13.47 1.71 4.41
N THR A 67 14.01 2.92 4.30
CA THR A 67 13.79 3.96 5.33
C THR A 67 12.35 4.46 5.34
N GLY A 68 11.70 4.55 4.17
CA GLY A 68 10.26 4.79 4.08
C GLY A 68 9.44 3.67 4.73
N LEU A 69 9.78 2.40 4.47
CA LEU A 69 9.16 1.26 5.14
C LEU A 69 9.35 1.31 6.66
N LEU A 70 10.55 1.67 7.13
CA LEU A 70 10.83 1.84 8.56
C LEU A 70 9.93 2.93 9.18
N ALA A 71 9.70 4.04 8.47
CA ALA A 71 8.76 5.06 8.93
C ALA A 71 7.32 4.52 9.02
N VAL A 72 6.86 3.76 8.02
CA VAL A 72 5.54 3.11 8.03
C VAL A 72 5.42 2.16 9.23
N LEU A 73 6.42 1.29 9.43
CA LEU A 73 6.48 0.36 10.56
C LEU A 73 6.42 1.10 11.89
N THR A 74 7.18 2.19 12.02
CA THR A 74 7.24 2.99 13.26
C THR A 74 5.87 3.55 13.64
N PHE A 75 5.11 4.09 12.68
CA PHE A 75 3.77 4.60 12.99
C PHE A 75 2.77 3.49 13.33
N HIS A 76 2.81 2.35 12.62
CA HIS A 76 1.93 1.21 12.92
C HIS A 76 2.24 0.61 14.29
N PHE A 77 3.52 0.34 14.56
CA PHE A 77 3.97 -0.23 15.81
C PHE A 77 3.76 0.74 16.98
N GLY A 78 4.05 2.02 16.79
CA GLY A 78 3.77 3.06 17.79
C GLY A 78 2.29 3.15 18.14
N ALA A 79 1.39 3.10 17.15
CA ALA A 79 -0.04 3.06 17.38
C ALA A 79 -0.48 1.79 18.13
N LEU A 80 0.01 0.63 17.69
CA LEU A 80 -0.24 -0.66 18.33
C LEU A 80 0.18 -0.62 19.80
N MET A 81 1.43 -0.24 20.08
CA MET A 81 1.97 -0.19 21.45
C MET A 81 1.22 0.81 22.32
N ARG A 82 0.95 2.01 21.80
CA ARG A 82 0.17 3.02 22.54
C ARG A 82 -1.21 2.50 22.92
N ASN A 83 -1.87 1.74 22.05
CA ASN A 83 -3.19 1.20 22.33
C ASN A 83 -3.13 -0.03 23.24
N ARG A 84 -2.07 -0.84 23.15
CA ARG A 84 -1.77 -1.91 24.12
C ARG A 84 -1.60 -1.34 25.53
N LEU A 85 -0.87 -0.24 25.69
CA LEU A 85 -0.71 0.47 26.96
C LEU A 85 -2.02 1.07 27.50
N LYS A 86 -3.01 1.30 26.63
CA LYS A 86 -4.37 1.72 27.01
C LYS A 86 -5.31 0.55 27.33
N GLY A 87 -4.80 -0.69 27.34
CA GLY A 87 -5.54 -1.90 27.71
C GLY A 87 -6.33 -2.56 26.59
N TYR A 88 -6.14 -2.18 25.32
CA TYR A 88 -6.74 -2.93 24.19
C TYR A 88 -5.99 -4.24 23.98
N SER A 89 -6.66 -5.34 23.64
CA SER A 89 -6.02 -6.62 23.29
C SER A 89 -5.13 -6.51 22.04
N TRP A 90 -4.23 -7.46 21.81
CA TRP A 90 -3.36 -7.46 20.62
C TRP A 90 -4.15 -7.42 19.30
N ARG A 91 -5.27 -8.13 19.26
CA ARG A 91 -6.16 -8.17 18.09
C ARG A 91 -6.86 -6.84 17.83
N ASN A 92 -7.19 -6.10 18.90
CA ASN A 92 -7.99 -4.88 18.82
C ASN A 92 -7.16 -3.59 18.88
N ALA A 93 -5.85 -3.68 19.17
CA ALA A 93 -4.98 -2.54 19.39
C ALA A 93 -4.55 -1.82 18.09
N LEU A 94 -4.58 -2.48 16.93
CA LEU A 94 -4.32 -1.81 15.66
C LEU A 94 -5.58 -1.10 15.17
N PRO A 95 -5.49 0.15 14.67
CA PRO A 95 -6.64 0.84 14.10
C PRO A 95 -7.36 0.03 13.01
N GLU A 96 -8.69 0.08 13.01
CA GLU A 96 -9.52 -0.64 12.04
C GLU A 96 -9.18 -0.23 10.60
N GLY A 97 -9.10 -1.22 9.70
CA GLY A 97 -8.68 -1.05 8.31
C GLY A 97 -7.18 -1.26 8.05
N TYR A 98 -6.34 -1.21 9.09
CA TYR A 98 -4.88 -1.37 8.97
C TYR A 98 -4.38 -2.81 9.14
N GLY A 99 -5.26 -3.78 9.42
CA GLY A 99 -4.85 -5.19 9.56
C GLY A 99 -4.11 -5.74 8.33
N LEU A 100 -4.61 -5.46 7.12
CA LEU A 100 -3.93 -5.82 5.89
C LEU A 100 -2.65 -5.00 5.64
N SER A 101 -2.55 -3.78 6.17
CA SER A 101 -1.28 -3.03 6.13
C SER A 101 -0.21 -3.74 6.96
N LEU A 102 -0.56 -4.29 8.13
CA LEU A 102 0.37 -5.07 8.94
C LEU A 102 0.82 -6.35 8.22
N VAL A 103 -0.10 -7.05 7.55
CA VAL A 103 0.26 -8.19 6.68
C VAL A 103 1.22 -7.76 5.59
N GLY A 104 0.95 -6.64 4.93
CA GLY A 104 1.85 -6.06 3.92
C GLY A 104 3.22 -5.69 4.47
N ILE A 105 3.32 -5.12 5.68
CA ILE A 105 4.62 -4.79 6.31
C ILE A 105 5.44 -6.06 6.58
N ILE A 106 4.81 -7.10 7.14
CA ILE A 106 5.49 -8.37 7.43
C ILE A 106 5.90 -9.06 6.13
N GLY A 107 4.98 -9.14 5.16
CA GLY A 107 5.24 -9.69 3.84
C GLY A 107 6.37 -8.95 3.14
N PHE A 108 6.39 -7.62 3.17
CA PHE A 108 7.47 -6.83 2.58
C PHE A 108 8.82 -7.12 3.23
N ALA A 109 8.88 -7.28 4.55
CA ALA A 109 10.13 -7.60 5.24
C ALA A 109 10.67 -8.98 4.82
N VAL A 110 9.78 -9.98 4.71
CA VAL A 110 10.15 -11.33 4.23
C VAL A 110 10.53 -11.30 2.75
N GLY A 111 9.68 -10.71 1.91
CA GLY A 111 9.89 -10.54 0.48
C GLY A 111 11.16 -9.77 0.17
N GLY A 112 11.53 -8.75 0.97
CA GLY A 112 12.76 -7.97 0.75
C GLY A 112 14.03 -8.76 1.06
N VAL A 113 13.98 -9.67 2.05
CA VAL A 113 15.07 -10.63 2.27
C VAL A 113 15.09 -11.66 1.13
N GLY A 114 13.92 -12.11 0.68
CA GLY A 114 13.78 -12.99 -0.48
C GLY A 114 14.37 -12.37 -1.76
N ASP A 115 14.11 -11.08 -1.98
CA ASP A 115 14.60 -10.29 -3.10
C ASP A 115 16.12 -10.13 -3.06
N MET A 116 16.69 -9.86 -1.88
CA MET A 116 18.14 -9.88 -1.69
C MET A 116 18.74 -11.24 -2.05
N ILE A 117 18.15 -12.34 -1.56
CA ILE A 117 18.61 -13.70 -1.86
C ILE A 117 18.50 -13.99 -3.37
N TRP A 118 17.39 -13.58 -3.98
CA TRP A 118 17.14 -13.73 -5.41
C TRP A 118 18.26 -13.05 -6.22
N HIS A 119 18.59 -11.80 -5.89
CA HIS A 119 19.65 -11.08 -6.57
C HIS A 119 21.05 -11.66 -6.36
N ILE A 120 21.31 -12.30 -5.20
CA ILE A 120 22.56 -13.01 -4.96
C ILE A 120 22.66 -14.29 -5.82
N LEU A 121 21.55 -15.00 -5.99
CA LEU A 121 21.53 -16.30 -6.70
C LEU A 121 21.43 -16.16 -8.22
N PHE A 122 20.64 -15.20 -8.70
CA PHE A 122 20.29 -15.07 -10.12
C PHE A 122 20.82 -13.79 -10.77
N GLY A 123 21.42 -12.90 -9.98
CA GLY A 123 21.91 -11.60 -10.44
C GLY A 123 20.84 -10.50 -10.38
N ILE A 124 21.23 -9.29 -10.78
CA ILE A 124 20.34 -8.14 -10.77
C ILE A 124 19.62 -8.01 -12.10
N GLU A 125 18.31 -8.25 -12.06
CA GLU A 125 17.43 -8.15 -13.20
C GLU A 125 17.21 -6.69 -13.60
N LEU A 126 17.08 -6.41 -14.89
CA LEU A 126 16.87 -5.07 -15.43
C LEU A 126 15.59 -5.04 -16.28
N ASN A 127 14.99 -3.87 -16.41
CA ASN A 127 13.81 -3.64 -17.26
C ASN A 127 12.65 -4.60 -16.93
N ILE A 128 12.15 -5.33 -17.94
CA ILE A 128 10.98 -6.23 -17.82
C ILE A 128 11.26 -7.34 -16.80
N GLU A 129 12.47 -7.88 -16.77
CA GLU A 129 12.85 -8.94 -15.84
C GLU A 129 12.80 -8.43 -14.40
N GLY A 130 13.30 -7.22 -14.15
CA GLY A 130 13.21 -6.59 -12.83
C GLY A 130 11.77 -6.29 -12.43
N ALA A 131 10.94 -5.81 -13.36
CA ALA A 131 9.54 -5.51 -13.05
C ALA A 131 8.67 -6.75 -12.77
N LEU A 132 8.99 -7.90 -13.37
CA LEU A 132 8.16 -9.10 -13.33
C LEU A 132 8.77 -10.26 -12.54
N SER A 133 9.91 -10.05 -11.86
CA SER A 133 10.47 -11.09 -11.03
C SER A 133 9.54 -11.43 -9.86
N PRO A 134 9.54 -12.70 -9.41
CA PRO A 134 8.61 -13.14 -8.37
C PRO A 134 8.67 -12.29 -7.10
N THR A 135 9.86 -11.85 -6.71
CA THR A 135 10.11 -11.04 -5.52
C THR A 135 9.58 -9.62 -5.68
N HIS A 136 9.78 -8.99 -6.83
CA HIS A 136 9.24 -7.66 -7.11
C HIS A 136 7.70 -7.65 -7.14
N LEU A 137 7.07 -8.71 -7.66
CA LEU A 137 5.61 -8.86 -7.63
C LEU A 137 5.07 -8.99 -6.20
N GLU A 138 5.74 -9.77 -5.35
CA GLU A 138 5.42 -9.88 -3.92
C GLU A 138 5.56 -8.53 -3.21
N LEU A 139 6.68 -7.84 -3.43
CA LEU A 139 6.94 -6.52 -2.83
C LEU A 139 5.89 -5.49 -3.27
N ALA A 140 5.52 -5.46 -4.54
CA ALA A 140 4.49 -4.57 -5.06
C ALA A 140 3.11 -4.87 -4.46
N LEU A 141 2.75 -6.15 -4.31
CA LEU A 141 1.54 -6.55 -3.61
C LEU A 141 1.56 -6.03 -2.16
N CYS A 142 2.68 -6.19 -1.46
CA CYS A 142 2.84 -5.73 -0.09
C CYS A 142 2.74 -4.20 0.02
N ILE A 143 3.38 -3.44 -0.88
CA ILE A 143 3.21 -1.98 -0.97
C ILE A 143 1.74 -1.64 -1.16
N GLY A 144 1.05 -2.28 -2.10
CA GLY A 144 -0.37 -2.08 -2.35
C GLY A 144 -1.23 -2.31 -1.10
N LEU A 145 -0.97 -3.40 -0.36
CA LEU A 145 -1.63 -3.68 0.90
C LEU A 145 -1.36 -2.58 1.94
N ILE A 146 -0.13 -2.08 2.05
CA ILE A 146 0.24 -1.02 2.99
C ILE A 146 -0.48 0.29 2.66
N VAL A 147 -0.32 0.80 1.44
CA VAL A 147 -0.76 2.13 1.04
C VAL A 147 -2.28 2.27 0.94
N ALA A 148 -3.01 1.15 0.76
CA ALA A 148 -4.47 1.11 0.82
C ALA A 148 -5.04 1.18 2.26
N GLY A 149 -4.19 1.27 3.30
CA GLY A 149 -4.58 1.35 4.72
C GLY A 149 -5.59 2.45 5.03
N PRO A 150 -5.26 3.74 4.76
CA PRO A 150 -6.18 4.84 5.00
C PRO A 150 -7.51 4.69 4.25
N PHE A 151 -7.50 4.20 3.02
CA PHE A 151 -8.73 3.92 2.25
C PHE A 151 -9.61 2.88 2.95
N ARG A 152 -9.04 1.74 3.37
CA ARG A 152 -9.79 0.70 4.10
C ARG A 152 -10.31 1.20 5.44
N ALA A 153 -9.51 2.00 6.14
CA ALA A 153 -9.91 2.61 7.41
C ALA A 153 -11.09 3.57 7.22
N ALA A 154 -11.06 4.41 6.18
CA ALA A 154 -12.17 5.28 5.82
C ALA A 154 -13.43 4.50 5.42
N TRP A 155 -13.28 3.40 4.67
CA TRP A 155 -14.38 2.52 4.27
C TRP A 155 -15.15 1.97 5.49
N LYS A 156 -14.40 1.57 6.53
CA LYS A 156 -14.93 1.04 7.79
C LYS A 156 -15.55 2.11 8.68
N ARG A 157 -14.94 3.30 8.79
CA ARG A 157 -15.43 4.41 9.62
C ARG A 157 -16.63 5.17 9.04
N SER A 158 -16.93 5.00 7.75
CA SER A 158 -17.92 5.84 7.07
C SER A 158 -19.36 5.50 7.51
N ASN A 159 -19.78 6.14 8.60
CA ASN A 159 -21.13 6.09 9.15
C ASN A 159 -22.14 6.91 8.32
N ASP A 160 -21.70 8.02 7.72
CA ASP A 160 -22.47 8.77 6.71
C ASP A 160 -21.65 8.93 5.42
N PRO A 161 -21.77 7.99 4.47
CA PRO A 161 -21.08 8.05 3.19
C PRO A 161 -21.62 9.10 2.21
N THR A 162 -22.73 9.76 2.54
CA THR A 162 -23.48 10.57 1.58
C THR A 162 -23.05 12.02 1.54
N ASN A 163 -22.24 12.49 2.50
CA ASN A 163 -21.72 13.86 2.50
C ASN A 163 -20.32 14.01 3.17
N PRO A 164 -19.28 13.30 2.68
CA PRO A 164 -17.92 13.51 3.15
C PRO A 164 -17.43 14.92 2.82
N ARG A 165 -16.87 15.63 3.81
CA ARG A 165 -16.17 16.90 3.58
C ARG A 165 -14.85 16.65 2.84
N PHE A 166 -14.50 17.51 1.89
CA PHE A 166 -13.32 17.36 1.05
C PHE A 166 -12.01 17.16 1.84
N VAL A 167 -11.65 18.10 2.72
CA VAL A 167 -10.36 18.06 3.43
C VAL A 167 -10.19 16.79 4.31
N PRO A 168 -11.16 16.37 5.14
CA PRO A 168 -11.07 15.11 5.86
C PRO A 168 -11.08 13.85 4.99
N PHE A 169 -11.54 13.95 3.73
CA PHE A 169 -11.59 12.85 2.77
C PHE A 169 -10.31 12.73 1.93
N LEU A 170 -9.45 13.76 1.91
CA LEU A 170 -8.17 13.75 1.20
C LEU A 170 -7.32 12.51 1.48
N PRO A 171 -7.18 12.02 2.74
CA PRO A 171 -6.38 10.82 2.97
C PRO A 171 -6.91 9.58 2.25
N THR A 172 -8.22 9.46 2.11
CA THR A 172 -8.87 8.36 1.37
C THR A 172 -8.54 8.46 -0.12
N ILE A 173 -8.63 9.67 -0.69
CA ILE A 173 -8.34 9.92 -2.12
C ILE A 173 -6.86 9.63 -2.40
N LEU A 174 -5.96 10.16 -1.58
CA LEU A 174 -4.51 9.94 -1.74
C LEU A 174 -4.13 8.47 -1.56
N SER A 175 -4.76 7.76 -0.63
CA SER A 175 -4.55 6.32 -0.45
C SER A 175 -5.01 5.50 -1.66
N LEU A 176 -6.13 5.86 -2.28
CA LEU A 176 -6.56 5.26 -3.55
C LEU A 176 -5.58 5.58 -4.68
N ALA A 177 -5.14 6.82 -4.79
CA ALA A 177 -4.13 7.23 -5.77
C ALA A 177 -2.82 6.44 -5.57
N TYR A 178 -2.36 6.27 -4.32
CA TYR A 178 -1.16 5.49 -4.02
C TYR A 178 -1.33 4.00 -4.31
N THR A 179 -2.53 3.46 -4.12
CA THR A 179 -2.84 2.08 -4.48
C THR A 179 -2.78 1.90 -5.99
N LEU A 180 -3.34 2.84 -6.75
CA LEU A 180 -3.22 2.87 -8.21
C LEU A 180 -1.75 3.00 -8.62
N SER A 181 -0.99 3.90 -7.99
CA SER A 181 0.45 4.06 -8.23
C SER A 181 1.25 2.79 -7.97
N ALA A 182 0.95 2.03 -6.92
CA ALA A 182 1.61 0.74 -6.67
C ALA A 182 1.34 -0.27 -7.81
N ILE A 183 0.14 -0.26 -8.40
CA ILE A 183 -0.20 -1.11 -9.55
C ILE A 183 0.48 -0.59 -10.83
N THR A 184 0.57 0.73 -11.02
CA THR A 184 1.23 1.31 -12.20
C THR A 184 2.74 1.17 -12.16
N LEU A 185 3.36 1.02 -10.98
CA LEU A 185 4.78 0.71 -10.83
C LEU A 185 5.15 -0.59 -11.59
N ILE A 186 4.37 -1.65 -11.43
CA ILE A 186 4.61 -2.93 -12.11
C ILE A 186 4.08 -2.90 -13.55
N SER A 187 2.91 -2.30 -13.79
CA SER A 187 2.32 -2.21 -15.12
C SER A 187 2.93 -1.11 -16.02
N GLN A 188 4.04 -0.49 -15.60
CA GLN A 188 4.74 0.56 -16.36
C GLN A 188 5.19 0.10 -17.76
N LEU A 189 5.47 -1.20 -17.94
CA LEU A 189 5.77 -1.83 -19.23
C LEU A 189 4.62 -1.74 -20.24
N ALA A 190 3.40 -1.49 -19.76
CA ALA A 190 2.19 -1.30 -20.57
C ALA A 190 1.59 0.09 -20.32
N HIS A 191 2.43 1.12 -20.19
CA HIS A 191 2.00 2.50 -19.98
C HIS A 191 2.23 3.36 -21.23
N PRO A 192 1.19 3.99 -21.79
CA PRO A 192 1.27 4.67 -23.09
C PRO A 192 2.12 5.95 -23.07
N PHE A 193 2.39 6.51 -21.88
CA PHE A 193 3.30 7.65 -21.73
C PHE A 193 4.75 7.26 -21.41
N VAL A 194 5.02 5.98 -21.11
CA VAL A 194 6.39 5.47 -20.92
C VAL A 194 6.90 4.86 -22.23
N PHE A 195 6.07 4.02 -22.85
CA PHE A 195 6.39 3.38 -24.13
C PHE A 195 5.50 3.92 -25.24
N LEU A 196 6.07 4.82 -26.05
CA LEU A 196 5.42 5.40 -27.23
C LEU A 196 5.50 4.43 -28.42
N TRP A 197 4.89 3.25 -28.30
CA TRP A 197 4.99 2.15 -29.28
C TRP A 197 4.87 2.60 -30.75
N PRO A 198 3.92 3.47 -31.14
CA PRO A 198 3.74 3.85 -32.55
C PRO A 198 4.69 4.95 -33.07
N ALA A 199 5.55 5.54 -32.22
CA ALA A 199 6.33 6.73 -32.58
C ALA A 199 7.60 6.47 -33.41
N GLY A 200 8.02 5.21 -33.54
CA GLY A 200 9.22 4.81 -34.30
C GLY A 200 8.92 4.28 -35.71
N THR A 201 9.95 4.20 -36.56
CA THR A 201 9.89 3.43 -37.82
C THR A 201 9.92 1.95 -37.49
N GLN A 202 8.75 1.34 -37.29
CA GLN A 202 8.65 -0.04 -36.84
C GLN A 202 8.68 -1.04 -38.00
N GLN A 203 9.43 -2.13 -37.82
CA GLN A 203 9.42 -3.29 -38.73
C GLN A 203 8.10 -4.07 -38.67
N ASP A 204 7.35 -3.96 -37.57
CA ASP A 204 6.03 -4.58 -37.37
C ASP A 204 5.00 -3.55 -36.86
N PRO A 205 4.41 -2.73 -37.74
CA PRO A 205 3.49 -1.67 -37.34
C PRO A 205 2.25 -2.17 -36.59
N PHE A 206 1.74 -3.36 -36.94
CA PHE A 206 0.50 -3.89 -36.35
C PHE A 206 0.69 -4.22 -34.87
N SER A 207 1.74 -4.97 -34.51
CA SER A 207 1.96 -5.37 -33.11
C SER A 207 2.19 -4.16 -32.20
N PHE A 208 2.94 -3.15 -32.66
CA PHE A 208 3.18 -1.93 -31.89
C PHE A 208 1.91 -1.08 -31.72
N GLN A 209 1.06 -0.99 -32.75
CA GLN A 209 -0.25 -0.35 -32.64
C GLN A 209 -1.17 -1.12 -31.67
N ALA A 210 -1.19 -2.45 -31.75
CA ALA A 210 -1.95 -3.29 -30.84
C ALA A 210 -1.49 -3.10 -29.39
N LEU A 211 -0.17 -3.09 -29.13
CA LEU A 211 0.39 -2.82 -27.79
C LEU A 211 0.03 -1.42 -27.28
N ALA A 212 0.01 -0.40 -28.14
CA ALA A 212 -0.45 0.93 -27.77
C ALA A 212 -1.92 0.93 -27.33
N VAL A 213 -2.79 0.29 -28.11
CA VAL A 213 -4.22 0.15 -27.79
C VAL A 213 -4.42 -0.62 -26.49
N VAL A 214 -3.72 -1.75 -26.31
CA VAL A 214 -3.77 -2.54 -25.07
C VAL A 214 -3.30 -1.72 -23.88
N SER A 215 -2.22 -0.95 -24.01
CA SER A 215 -1.70 -0.08 -22.95
C SER A 215 -2.75 0.97 -22.54
N ILE A 216 -3.38 1.64 -23.49
CA ILE A 216 -4.44 2.64 -23.22
C ILE A 216 -5.65 2.00 -22.53
N ILE A 217 -6.11 0.84 -23.04
CA ILE A 217 -7.25 0.13 -22.46
C ILE A 217 -6.93 -0.32 -21.03
N LEU A 218 -5.76 -0.92 -20.81
CA LEU A 218 -5.33 -1.39 -19.48
C LEU A 218 -5.29 -0.23 -18.48
N GLN A 219 -4.62 0.87 -18.81
CA GLN A 219 -4.52 2.03 -17.90
C GLN A 219 -5.89 2.68 -17.66
N SER A 220 -6.75 2.71 -18.67
CA SER A 220 -8.14 3.18 -18.53
C SER A 220 -8.93 2.31 -17.56
N ILE A 221 -8.83 0.98 -17.68
CA ILE A 221 -9.51 0.03 -16.77
C ILE A 221 -9.01 0.21 -15.34
N LEU A 222 -7.69 0.34 -15.14
CA LEU A 222 -7.11 0.54 -13.80
C LEU A 222 -7.61 1.84 -13.15
N LEU A 223 -7.56 2.96 -13.88
CA LEU A 223 -8.04 4.25 -13.40
C LEU A 223 -9.55 4.23 -13.12
N MET A 224 -10.35 3.77 -14.09
CA MET A 224 -11.80 3.71 -13.97
C MET A 224 -12.24 2.73 -12.87
N GLY A 225 -11.51 1.63 -12.67
CA GLY A 225 -11.78 0.69 -11.58
C GLY A 225 -11.67 1.34 -10.20
N VAL A 226 -10.63 2.15 -9.99
CA VAL A 226 -10.46 2.93 -8.75
C VAL A 226 -11.55 3.98 -8.59
N PHE A 227 -11.88 4.70 -9.67
CA PHE A 227 -12.97 5.68 -9.68
C PHE A 227 -14.32 5.04 -9.33
N PHE A 228 -14.68 3.95 -10.01
CA PHE A 228 -15.93 3.21 -9.80
C PHE A 228 -16.02 2.62 -8.39
N LEU A 229 -14.90 2.13 -7.85
CA LEU A 229 -14.85 1.66 -6.47
C LEU A 229 -15.16 2.79 -5.47
N ALA A 230 -14.66 4.00 -5.71
CA ALA A 230 -14.91 5.15 -4.85
C ALA A 230 -16.38 5.63 -4.92
N ILE A 231 -16.94 5.84 -6.12
CA ILE A 231 -18.33 6.32 -6.28
C ILE A 231 -19.37 5.28 -5.85
N ARG A 232 -19.02 3.98 -5.86
CA ARG A 232 -19.91 2.93 -5.36
C ARG A 232 -20.23 3.10 -3.87
N ARG A 233 -19.30 3.69 -3.11
CA ARG A 233 -19.41 3.80 -1.65
C ARG A 233 -19.75 5.19 -1.18
N TRP A 234 -19.24 6.23 -1.83
CA TRP A 234 -19.37 7.62 -1.38
C TRP A 234 -19.99 8.51 -2.44
N ARG A 235 -20.77 9.50 -2.00
CA ARG A 235 -21.02 10.69 -2.82
C ARG A 235 -19.81 11.59 -2.70
N LEU A 236 -18.97 11.59 -3.72
CA LEU A 236 -17.67 12.24 -3.66
C LEU A 236 -17.82 13.77 -3.53
N PRO A 237 -16.99 14.42 -2.70
CA PRO A 237 -16.97 15.86 -2.63
C PRO A 237 -16.47 16.45 -3.96
N PHE A 238 -16.94 17.65 -4.29
CA PHE A 238 -16.46 18.39 -5.46
C PHE A 238 -14.92 18.52 -5.43
N GLY A 239 -14.26 18.29 -6.57
CA GLY A 239 -12.80 18.35 -6.71
C GLY A 239 -12.05 17.05 -6.36
N THR A 240 -12.75 15.92 -6.19
CA THR A 240 -12.11 14.61 -5.92
C THR A 240 -11.40 14.01 -7.13
N PHE A 241 -11.87 14.32 -8.33
CA PHE A 241 -11.31 13.89 -9.63
C PHE A 241 -11.33 15.07 -10.59
#